data_AF-A0A815QQC8-F1
#
_entry.id   AF-A0A815QQC8-F1
#
_cell.length_a   1.000
_cell.length_b   1.000
_cell.length_c   1.000
_cell.angle_alpha   90.00
_cell.angle_beta   90.00
_cell.angle_gamma   90.00
#
_symmetry.space_group_name_H-M   'P 1'
#
loop_
_entity.id
_entity.type
_entity.pdbx_description
1 polymer ?
#
loop_
_entity_poly.entity_id
_entity_poly.type
_entity_poly.pdbx_seq_one_letter_code
_entity_poly.pdbx_strand_id
1 'polypeptide(L)'
;MELFYLKLDEHIESLSDKFRSKFVITQAIYNDIILVLKDGWGEAQLKLWARKHFKLVTIGELQVVYGIKSNNPVITYEQLYTTIKECHERVGHHDRDKTWKAVVFCTRIQSENYNFL
;
A
#
# COMPACT_ATOMS: atom_id res chain seq x y z
N MET A 1 -14.51 10.70 -6.24
CA MET A 1 -14.17 9.37 -5.68
C MET A 1 -14.35 8.29 -6.75
N GLU A 2 -15.56 8.08 -7.28
CA GLU A 2 -15.83 7.05 -8.31
C GLU A 2 -14.97 7.18 -9.58
N LEU A 3 -14.88 8.38 -10.16
CA LEU A 3 -14.03 8.62 -11.34
C LEU A 3 -12.54 8.34 -11.11
N PHE A 4 -12.05 8.52 -9.87
CA PHE A 4 -10.65 8.24 -9.54
C PHE A 4 -10.38 6.74 -9.62
N TYR A 5 -11.25 5.92 -9.02
CA TYR A 5 -11.12 4.47 -9.02
C TYR A 5 -11.30 3.87 -10.40
N LEU A 6 -12.25 4.39 -11.19
CA LEU A 6 -12.38 4.02 -12.60
C LEU A 6 -11.06 4.24 -13.36
N LYS A 7 -10.43 5.41 -13.21
CA LYS A 7 -9.17 5.75 -13.89
C LYS A 7 -7.99 4.95 -13.36
N LEU A 8 -7.99 4.63 -12.07
CA LEU A 8 -6.98 3.78 -11.45
C LEU A 8 -7.09 2.35 -12.00
N ASP A 9 -8.29 1.81 -12.12
CA ASP A 9 -8.54 0.46 -12.64
C ASP A 9 -8.19 0.37 -14.12
N GLU A 10 -8.58 1.37 -14.94
CA GLU A 10 -8.14 1.48 -16.33
C GLU A 10 -6.61 1.45 -16.44
N HIS A 11 -5.91 2.14 -15.53
CA HIS A 11 -4.45 2.12 -15.50
C HIS A 11 -3.90 0.75 -15.08
N ILE A 12 -4.45 0.13 -14.03
CA ILE A 12 -4.05 -1.19 -13.56
C ILE A 12 -4.22 -2.24 -14.67
N GLU A 13 -5.34 -2.19 -15.40
CA GLU A 13 -5.61 -3.09 -16.53
C GLU A 13 -4.65 -2.86 -17.70
N SER A 14 -4.13 -1.65 -17.88
CA SER A 14 -3.10 -1.34 -18.88
C SER A 14 -1.71 -1.92 -18.54
N LEU A 15 -1.48 -2.34 -17.29
CA LEU A 15 -0.23 -2.99 -16.88
C LEU A 15 -0.19 -4.44 -17.34
N SER A 16 1.03 -4.97 -17.51
CA SER A 16 1.21 -6.40 -17.75
C SER A 16 0.76 -7.23 -16.56
N ASP A 17 0.35 -8.48 -16.80
CA ASP A 17 -0.15 -9.40 -15.77
C ASP A 17 0.80 -9.53 -14.57
N LYS A 18 2.12 -9.45 -14.85
CA LYS A 18 3.18 -9.48 -13.85
C LYS A 18 3.06 -8.35 -12.82
N PHE A 19 2.61 -7.17 -13.25
CA PHE A 19 2.49 -5.96 -12.43
C PHE A 19 1.07 -5.70 -11.94
N ARG A 20 0.04 -6.14 -12.68
CA ARG A 20 -1.38 -5.93 -12.33
C ARG A 20 -1.73 -6.45 -10.94
N SER A 21 -1.38 -7.70 -10.65
CA SER A 21 -1.61 -8.36 -9.36
C SER A 21 -0.81 -7.77 -8.19
N LYS A 22 0.15 -6.87 -8.48
CA LYS A 22 1.13 -6.34 -7.51
C LYS A 22 1.10 -4.82 -7.43
N PHE A 23 0.16 -4.17 -8.11
CA PHE A 23 0.12 -2.71 -8.19
C PHE A 23 -0.45 -2.10 -6.91
N VAL A 24 -1.42 -2.77 -6.30
CA VAL A 24 -2.13 -2.30 -5.10
C VAL A 24 -2.26 -3.41 -4.07
N ILE A 25 -2.32 -3.00 -2.80
CA ILE A 25 -2.70 -3.86 -1.69
C ILE A 25 -4.17 -3.59 -1.39
N THR A 26 -5.03 -4.60 -1.49
CA THR A 26 -6.44 -4.48 -1.08
C THR A 26 -6.56 -4.64 0.43
N GLN A 27 -7.71 -4.26 0.99
CA GLN A 27 -7.98 -4.46 2.41
C GLN A 27 -7.91 -5.94 2.82
N ALA A 28 -8.32 -6.85 1.94
CA ALA A 28 -8.23 -8.29 2.19
C ALA A 28 -6.77 -8.73 2.38
N ILE A 29 -5.88 -8.36 1.44
CA ILE A 29 -4.45 -8.69 1.53
C ILE A 29 -3.81 -8.02 2.74
N TYR A 30 -4.21 -6.78 3.06
CA TYR A 30 -3.73 -6.08 4.25
C TYR A 30 -4.06 -6.85 5.55
N ASN A 31 -5.28 -7.37 5.65
CA ASN A 31 -5.70 -8.17 6.80
C ASN A 31 -4.90 -9.48 6.90
N ASP A 32 -4.67 -10.15 5.76
CA ASP A 32 -3.82 -11.34 5.69
C ASP A 32 -2.38 -11.07 6.15
N ILE A 33 -1.81 -9.92 5.75
CA ILE A 33 -0.49 -9.48 6.22
C ILE A 33 -0.51 -9.30 7.75
N ILE A 34 -1.55 -8.69 8.32
CA ILE A 34 -1.67 -8.56 9.78
C ILE A 34 -1.68 -9.93 10.46
N LEU A 35 -2.47 -10.87 9.97
CA LEU A 35 -2.56 -12.22 10.52
C LEU A 35 -1.22 -12.97 10.45
N VAL A 36 -0.49 -12.80 9.34
CA VAL A 36 0.88 -13.35 9.22
C VAL A 36 1.83 -12.75 10.25
N LEU A 37 1.80 -11.42 10.41
CA LEU A 37 2.76 -10.70 11.25
C LEU A 37 2.47 -10.85 12.74
N LYS A 38 1.19 -10.99 13.13
CA LYS A 38 0.77 -11.23 14.52
C LYS A 38 0.88 -12.70 14.91
N ASP A 39 0.22 -13.56 14.15
CA ASP A 39 -0.11 -14.92 14.59
C ASP A 39 0.64 -15.97 13.76
N GLY A 40 1.34 -15.56 12.69
CA GLY A 40 2.01 -16.48 11.78
C GLY A 40 1.02 -17.32 10.95
N TRP A 41 -0.24 -16.88 10.85
CA TRP A 41 -1.28 -17.55 10.07
C TRP A 41 -1.07 -17.33 8.57
N GLY A 42 -1.56 -18.27 7.75
CA GLY A 42 -1.45 -18.21 6.29
C GLY A 42 -0.46 -19.21 5.68
N GLU A 43 -0.51 -19.29 4.35
CA GLU A 43 0.33 -20.19 3.55
C GLU A 43 1.82 -19.81 3.59
N ALA A 44 2.70 -20.78 3.29
CA ALA A 44 4.15 -20.58 3.38
C ALA A 44 4.67 -19.42 2.52
N GLN A 45 4.12 -19.27 1.30
CA GLN A 45 4.54 -18.23 0.37
C GLN A 45 4.14 -16.84 0.85
N LEU A 46 2.88 -16.66 1.27
CA LEU A 46 2.38 -15.43 1.88
C LEU A 46 3.19 -15.06 3.13
N LYS A 47 3.50 -16.03 4.00
CA LYS A 47 4.31 -15.79 5.20
C LYS A 47 5.70 -15.28 4.87
N LEU A 48 6.38 -15.93 3.93
CA LEU A 48 7.71 -15.53 3.49
C LEU A 48 7.67 -14.12 2.89
N TRP A 49 6.68 -13.85 2.03
CA TRP A 49 6.49 -12.55 1.41
C TRP A 49 6.25 -11.45 2.45
N ALA A 50 5.23 -11.62 3.29
CA ALA A 50 4.80 -10.57 4.19
C ALA A 50 5.87 -10.25 5.23
N ARG A 51 6.58 -11.24 5.78
CA ARG A 51 7.70 -11.03 6.72
C ARG A 51 8.91 -10.37 6.07
N LYS A 52 9.13 -10.61 4.77
CA LYS A 52 10.24 -10.01 4.02
C LYS A 52 9.99 -8.53 3.68
N HIS A 53 8.73 -8.16 3.47
CA HIS A 53 8.38 -6.84 2.92
C HIS A 53 7.72 -5.90 3.92
N PHE A 54 7.09 -6.43 4.99
CA PHE A 54 6.33 -5.63 5.93
C PHE A 54 6.71 -5.89 7.38
N LYS A 55 6.47 -4.88 8.20
CA LYS A 55 6.57 -4.94 9.66
C LYS A 55 5.33 -4.32 10.27
N LEU A 56 4.98 -4.75 11.47
CA LEU A 56 3.90 -4.16 12.24
C LEU A 56 4.48 -3.12 13.19
N VAL A 57 3.96 -1.90 13.15
CA VAL A 57 4.38 -0.79 14.02
C VAL A 57 3.20 -0.41 14.89
N THR A 58 3.44 -0.29 16.19
CA THR A 58 2.43 0.17 17.15
C THR A 58 2.53 1.68 17.31
N ILE A 59 1.44 2.39 17.05
CA ILE A 59 1.31 3.84 17.17
C ILE A 59 0.13 4.12 18.10
N GLY A 60 0.42 4.48 19.35
CA GLY A 60 -0.60 4.52 20.40
C GLY A 60 -1.21 3.13 20.59
N GLU A 61 -2.52 3.02 20.42
CA GLU A 61 -3.28 1.76 20.51
C GLU A 61 -3.46 1.07 19.15
N LEU A 62 -3.02 1.70 18.06
CA LEU A 62 -3.19 1.19 16.70
C LEU A 62 -1.97 0.39 16.25
N GLN A 63 -2.22 -0.71 15.54
CA GLN A 63 -1.18 -1.45 14.85
C GLN A 63 -1.30 -1.21 13.34
N VAL A 64 -0.23 -0.66 12.77
CA VAL A 64 -0.19 -0.22 11.38
C VAL A 64 0.87 -1.03 10.65
N VAL A 65 0.54 -1.55 9.48
CA VAL A 65 1.50 -2.25 8.63
C VAL A 65 2.39 -1.20 7.95
N TYR A 66 3.69 -1.41 8.01
CA TYR A 66 4.70 -0.56 7.37
C TYR A 66 5.50 -1.37 6.36
N GLY A 67 5.86 -0.76 5.23
CA GLY A 67 6.86 -1.32 4.32
C GLY A 67 8.25 -1.27 4.97
N ILE A 68 8.97 -2.40 5.03
CA ILE A 68 10.31 -2.48 5.63
C ILE A 68 11.29 -1.56 4.88
N LYS A 69 11.26 -1.58 3.54
CA LYS A 69 12.21 -0.82 2.71
C LYS A 69 11.89 0.67 2.64
N SER A 70 10.62 1.01 2.49
CA SER A 70 10.17 2.40 2.40
C SER A 70 10.11 3.08 3.76
N ASN A 71 9.94 2.30 4.84
CA ASN A 71 9.65 2.79 6.18
C ASN A 71 8.40 3.69 6.26
N ASN A 72 7.45 3.47 5.35
CA ASN A 72 6.19 4.22 5.25
C ASN A 72 5.01 3.30 5.55
N PRO A 73 3.88 3.83 6.06
CA PRO A 73 2.69 3.05 6.30
C PRO A 73 2.15 2.46 4.99
N VAL A 74 1.49 1.31 5.12
CA VAL A 74 0.85 0.64 4.00
C VAL A 74 -0.54 1.21 3.82
N ILE A 75 -0.84 1.74 2.64
CA ILE A 75 -2.17 2.23 2.28
C ILE A 75 -2.84 1.23 1.35
N THR A 76 -4.10 0.93 1.64
CA THR A 76 -4.90 0.04 0.82
C THR A 76 -5.50 0.76 -0.38
N TYR A 77 -5.87 0.01 -1.41
CA TYR A 77 -6.60 0.52 -2.56
C TYR A 77 -7.81 1.37 -2.13
N GLU A 78 -8.59 0.85 -1.19
CA GLU A 78 -9.80 1.44 -0.64
C GLU A 78 -9.54 2.77 0.10
N GLN A 79 -8.32 2.96 0.62
CA GLN A 79 -7.93 4.17 1.34
C GLN A 79 -7.16 5.17 0.46
N LEU A 80 -6.77 4.77 -0.76
CA LEU A 80 -5.84 5.53 -1.59
C LEU A 80 -6.35 6.93 -1.94
N TYR A 81 -7.60 7.05 -2.40
CA TYR A 81 -8.19 8.35 -2.76
C TYR A 81 -8.23 9.30 -1.56
N THR A 82 -8.73 8.80 -0.42
CA THR A 82 -8.86 9.59 0.81
C THR A 82 -7.49 10.03 1.30
N THR A 83 -6.49 9.14 1.29
CA THR A 83 -5.12 9.46 1.70
C THR A 83 -4.50 10.55 0.82
N ILE A 84 -4.66 10.47 -0.50
CA ILE A 84 -4.14 11.48 -1.42
C ILE A 84 -4.85 12.82 -1.17
N LYS A 85 -6.17 12.81 -0.97
CA LYS A 85 -6.95 14.01 -0.67
C LYS A 85 -6.48 14.67 0.63
N GLU A 86 -6.32 13.90 1.71
CA GLU A 86 -5.82 14.38 2.99
C GLU A 86 -4.38 14.91 2.88
N CYS A 87 -3.50 14.23 2.14
CA CYS A 87 -2.15 14.73 1.87
C CYS A 87 -2.18 16.07 1.14
N HIS A 88 -3.06 16.24 0.15
CA HIS A 88 -3.22 17.47 -0.61
C HIS A 88 -3.74 18.62 0.25
N GLU A 89 -4.75 18.37 1.08
CA GLU A 89 -5.28 19.33 2.05
C GLU A 89 -4.22 19.73 3.08
N ARG A 90 -3.46 18.77 3.61
CA ARG A 90 -2.39 19.00 4.59
C ARG A 90 -1.25 19.87 4.07
N VAL A 91 -0.91 19.74 2.79
CA VAL A 91 0.09 20.62 2.17
C VAL A 91 -0.51 21.95 1.73
N GLY A 92 -1.77 22.27 2.08
CA GLY A 92 -2.40 23.54 1.78
C GLY A 92 -2.62 23.78 0.29
N HIS A 93 -3.02 22.74 -0.45
CA HIS A 93 -3.24 22.77 -1.89
C HIS A 93 -2.03 23.20 -2.73
N HIS A 94 -0.82 23.14 -2.17
CA HIS A 94 0.40 23.44 -2.91
C HIS A 94 0.64 22.42 -4.04
N ASP A 95 1.58 22.76 -4.93
CA ASP A 95 1.92 22.03 -6.15
C ASP A 95 1.99 20.51 -6.00
N ARG A 96 1.70 19.83 -7.12
CA ARG A 96 1.75 18.36 -7.28
C ARG A 96 2.94 17.73 -6.58
N ASP A 97 4.12 18.31 -6.69
CA ASP A 97 5.36 17.73 -6.17
C ASP A 97 5.41 17.74 -4.62
N LYS A 98 4.79 18.73 -3.97
CA LYS A 98 4.66 18.76 -2.49
C LYS A 98 3.60 17.77 -2.02
N THR A 99 2.47 17.69 -2.73
CA THR A 99 1.44 16.67 -2.47
C THR A 99 2.03 15.26 -2.63
N TRP A 100 2.79 15.02 -3.70
CA TRP A 100 3.40 13.72 -3.98
C TRP A 100 4.48 13.34 -2.97
N LYS A 101 5.26 14.31 -2.46
CA LYS A 101 6.18 14.05 -1.33
C LYS A 101 5.44 13.57 -0.08
N ALA A 102 4.30 14.20 0.24
CA ALA A 102 3.47 13.80 1.38
C ALA A 102 2.83 12.41 1.15
N VAL A 103 2.34 12.14 -0.05
CA VAL A 103 1.83 10.83 -0.46
C VAL A 103 2.93 9.78 -0.34
N VAL A 104 4.11 10.01 -0.90
CA VAL A 104 5.25 9.06 -0.83
C VAL A 104 5.64 8.74 0.61
N PHE A 105 5.65 9.75 1.51
CA PHE A 105 5.89 9.57 2.95
C PHE A 105 4.83 8.66 3.60
N CYS A 106 3.62 8.66 3.08
CA CYS A 106 2.53 7.84 3.56
C CYS A 106 2.35 6.51 2.80
N THR A 107 2.85 6.35 1.56
CA THR A 107 2.32 5.31 0.65
C THR A 107 3.34 4.54 -0.18
N ARG A 108 4.67 4.69 0.00
CA ARG A 108 5.64 4.02 -0.90
C ARG A 108 5.65 2.49 -0.71
N ILE A 109 4.75 1.85 -1.44
CA ILE A 109 4.65 0.45 -1.82
C ILE A 109 4.32 0.58 -3.32
N GLN A 110 4.97 -0.01 -4.30
CA GLN A 110 5.48 -1.36 -4.44
C GLN A 110 6.34 -1.26 -5.72
N SER A 111 7.67 -1.25 -5.65
CA SER A 111 8.49 -1.35 -6.88
C SER A 111 9.72 -2.24 -6.75
N GLU A 112 9.86 -2.97 -5.65
CA GLU A 112 10.95 -3.91 -5.50
C GLU A 112 10.43 -5.34 -5.61
N ASN A 113 10.27 -5.73 -6.88
CA ASN A 113 10.40 -7.08 -7.44
C ASN A 113 9.92 -8.24 -6.57
N TYR A 114 8.69 -8.68 -6.82
CA TYR A 114 8.27 -10.06 -6.58
C TYR A 114 8.24 -10.81 -7.91
N ASN A 115 9.16 -11.77 -8.08
CA ASN A 115 9.08 -12.78 -9.11
C ASN A 115 8.34 -13.98 -8.52
N PHE A 116 7.17 -14.29 -9.06
CA PHE A 116 6.68 -15.66 -9.19
C PHE A 116 5.91 -15.73 -10.50
N LEU A 117 6.30 -16.76 -11.26
CA LEU A 117 6.03 -17.07 -12.67
C LEU A 117 6.77 -16.16 -13.66
#